data_AF-A0A8D8XDJ8-F1
#
_entry.id   AF-A0A8D8XDJ8-F1
#
_cell.length_a   1.000
_cell.length_b   1.000
_cell.length_c   1.000
_cell.angle_alpha   90.00
_cell.angle_beta   90.00
_cell.angle_gamma   90.00
#
_symmetry.space_group_name_H-M   'P 1'
#
loop_
_entity.id
_entity.type
_entity.pdbx_description
1 polymer ?
#
loop_
_entity_poly.entity_id
_entity_poly.type
_entity_poly.pdbx_seq_one_letter_code
_entity_poly.pdbx_strand_id
1 'polypeptide(L)'
;MRATKPLLHIPWLSEMQYKAFNFIICFAFLYIIYTVLQGLDYTTITEPTIIPGDSCPKKIVTILDSGGQLGNKMMDYATVYVVARELKDHVGFSDSGRDYLSKIFKHISMYDLDEECKKKKKGLGPQFWNMYIGDQFKELVYNRSSTPQDVTTFSSTHDNVLMPYYQWVPILYPKYLDELRHAFQFRDHILAKAQTTLELVRRLYDGREKPVLVVGVHIRRGDYKMHLDGLYHMQLLGPEFYVKGMEYFQRKYAEKYLWQSHFPRCLQRCQLGEDTHPF
;
A
#
# COMPACT_ATOMS: atom_id res chain seq x y z
N MET A 1 -27.43 42.95 -35.03
CA MET A 1 -27.63 41.58 -34.52
C MET A 1 -26.36 40.78 -34.78
N ARG A 2 -25.51 40.58 -33.76
CA ARG A 2 -24.34 39.68 -33.83
C ARG A 2 -24.70 38.39 -33.10
N ALA A 3 -24.76 37.28 -33.81
CA ALA A 3 -24.93 35.96 -33.22
C ALA A 3 -23.59 35.51 -32.61
N THR A 4 -23.57 35.32 -31.29
CA THR A 4 -22.48 34.66 -30.56
C THR A 4 -22.54 33.16 -30.80
N LYS A 5 -21.44 32.55 -31.27
CA LYS A 5 -21.29 31.10 -31.36
C LYS A 5 -21.19 30.51 -29.93
N PRO A 6 -21.81 29.34 -29.66
CA PRO A 6 -21.69 28.70 -28.36
C PRO A 6 -20.31 28.07 -28.18
N LEU A 7 -19.72 28.26 -27.00
CA LEU A 7 -18.55 27.52 -26.54
C LEU A 7 -18.90 26.03 -26.50
N LEU A 8 -18.15 25.23 -27.27
CA LEU A 8 -18.19 23.77 -27.21
C LEU A 8 -17.78 23.32 -25.80
N HIS A 9 -18.78 22.95 -25.00
CA HIS A 9 -18.57 22.20 -23.77
C HIS A 9 -18.19 20.76 -24.19
N ILE A 10 -16.89 20.44 -24.17
CA ILE A 10 -16.37 19.10 -24.50
C ILE A 10 -16.40 18.25 -23.22
N PRO A 11 -17.33 17.29 -23.07
CA PRO A 11 -17.49 16.52 -21.82
C PRO A 11 -16.33 15.56 -21.53
N TRP A 12 -15.50 15.28 -22.53
CA TRP A 12 -14.38 14.33 -22.46
C TRP A 12 -13.16 14.87 -21.68
N LEU A 13 -13.05 16.19 -21.49
CA LEU A 13 -11.92 16.80 -20.78
C LEU A 13 -12.03 16.64 -19.25
N SER A 14 -13.24 16.59 -18.69
CA SER A 14 -13.46 16.33 -17.25
C SER A 14 -13.30 14.87 -16.87
N GLU A 15 -13.66 13.93 -17.76
CA GLU A 15 -13.43 12.48 -17.54
C GLU A 15 -11.95 12.10 -17.60
N MET A 16 -11.16 12.73 -18.48
CA MET A 16 -9.72 12.48 -18.55
C MET A 16 -8.98 13.00 -17.31
N GLN A 17 -9.39 14.13 -16.74
CA GLN A 17 -8.77 14.68 -15.53
C GLN A 17 -9.00 13.79 -14.29
N TYR A 18 -10.18 13.16 -14.19
CA TYR A 18 -10.50 12.24 -13.09
C TYR A 18 -9.84 10.85 -13.26
N LYS A 19 -9.78 10.33 -14.50
CA LYS A 19 -9.06 9.09 -14.82
C LYS A 19 -7.55 9.26 -14.65
N ALA A 20 -6.99 10.44 -14.95
CA ALA A 20 -5.59 10.78 -14.70
C ALA A 20 -5.25 10.82 -13.20
N PHE A 21 -6.17 11.28 -12.33
CA PHE A 21 -5.94 11.32 -10.89
C PHE A 21 -5.81 9.93 -10.25
N ASN A 22 -6.67 8.98 -10.66
CA ASN A 22 -6.55 7.58 -10.22
C ASN A 22 -5.35 6.84 -10.85
N PHE A 23 -4.94 7.24 -12.05
CA PHE A 23 -3.70 6.78 -12.67
C PHE A 23 -2.48 7.24 -11.85
N ILE A 24 -2.48 8.47 -11.33
CA ILE A 24 -1.41 9.02 -10.48
C ILE A 24 -1.31 8.29 -9.13
N ILE A 25 -2.40 7.87 -8.50
CA ILE A 25 -2.37 7.13 -7.21
C ILE A 25 -1.78 5.72 -7.40
N CYS A 26 -2.19 5.01 -8.46
CA CYS A 26 -1.60 3.72 -8.82
C CYS A 26 -0.13 3.84 -9.24
N PHE A 27 0.24 4.91 -9.96
CA PHE A 27 1.64 5.20 -10.31
C PHE A 27 2.47 5.60 -9.10
N ALA A 28 1.92 6.31 -8.10
CA ALA A 28 2.63 6.61 -6.87
C ALA A 28 2.93 5.35 -6.08
N PHE A 29 1.97 4.41 -6.00
CA PHE A 29 2.18 3.11 -5.34
C PHE A 29 3.21 2.26 -6.10
N LEU A 30 3.14 2.22 -7.43
CA LEU A 30 4.09 1.47 -8.27
C LEU A 30 5.46 2.15 -8.36
N TYR A 31 5.53 3.48 -8.31
CA TYR A 31 6.77 4.26 -8.26
C TYR A 31 7.45 4.05 -6.91
N ILE A 32 6.70 4.08 -5.80
CA ILE A 32 7.23 3.72 -4.47
C ILE A 32 7.78 2.28 -4.50
N ILE A 33 7.05 1.31 -5.04
CA ILE A 33 7.54 -0.07 -5.19
C ILE A 33 8.79 -0.13 -6.11
N TYR A 34 8.80 0.60 -7.22
CA TYR A 34 9.93 0.65 -8.15
C TYR A 34 11.18 1.29 -7.54
N THR A 35 11.04 2.39 -6.79
CA THR A 35 12.15 3.05 -6.08
C THR A 35 12.61 2.22 -4.89
N VAL A 36 11.71 1.51 -4.19
CA VAL A 36 12.04 0.52 -3.15
C VAL A 36 12.89 -0.63 -3.71
N LEU A 37 12.66 -1.03 -4.96
CA LEU A 37 13.39 -2.14 -5.60
C LEU A 37 14.72 -1.74 -6.25
N GLN A 38 15.01 -0.45 -6.44
CA GLN A 38 16.20 0.02 -7.17
C GLN A 38 17.29 0.67 -6.29
N GLY A 39 17.08 0.80 -4.98
CA GLY A 39 18.07 1.37 -4.06
C GLY A 39 18.73 0.31 -3.18
N LEU A 40 19.86 -0.24 -3.60
CA LEU A 40 20.74 -1.04 -2.75
C LEU A 40 22.15 -0.50 -2.80
N ASP A 41 22.62 -0.01 -1.65
CA ASP A 41 23.97 -0.32 -1.21
C ASP A 41 23.85 -0.95 0.17
N TYR A 42 24.42 -2.15 0.31
CA TYR A 42 24.25 -3.00 1.48
C TYR A 42 25.32 -2.67 2.50
N THR A 43 24.94 -2.32 3.72
CA THR A 43 25.68 -2.75 4.92
C THR A 43 24.87 -2.56 6.20
N THR A 44 25.11 -3.51 7.10
CA THR A 44 24.65 -3.65 8.50
C THR A 44 23.27 -4.26 8.71
N ILE A 45 23.32 -5.56 9.03
CA ILE A 45 22.20 -6.37 9.50
C ILE A 45 21.92 -5.98 10.95
N THR A 46 20.74 -5.43 11.21
CA THR A 46 20.09 -5.50 12.51
C THR A 46 18.92 -6.45 12.40
N GLU A 47 18.89 -7.44 13.30
CA GLU A 47 17.70 -8.28 13.52
C GLU A 47 16.48 -7.39 13.78
N PRO A 48 15.26 -7.86 13.45
CA PRO A 48 14.03 -7.13 13.77
C PRO A 48 14.08 -6.72 15.24
N THR A 49 14.14 -5.42 15.49
CA THR A 49 14.14 -4.88 16.84
C THR A 49 12.74 -5.04 17.39
N ILE A 50 12.47 -6.22 17.96
CA ILE A 50 11.38 -6.38 18.92
C ILE A 50 11.75 -5.43 20.04
N ILE A 51 10.91 -4.43 20.29
CA ILE A 51 11.03 -3.60 21.49
C ILE A 51 10.25 -4.37 22.56
N PRO A 52 10.93 -5.16 23.43
CA PRO A 52 10.23 -5.87 24.50
C PRO A 52 9.49 -4.86 25.36
N GLY A 53 8.22 -5.14 25.62
CA GLY A 53 7.42 -4.28 26.45
C GLY A 53 7.65 -4.58 27.92
N ASP A 54 8.67 -3.97 28.52
CA ASP A 54 8.92 -4.11 29.96
C ASP A 54 7.79 -3.48 30.81
N SER A 55 6.95 -2.63 30.18
CA SER A 55 5.70 -2.14 30.76
C SER A 55 4.66 -1.81 29.68
N CYS A 56 3.38 -1.93 30.03
CA CYS A 56 2.27 -1.57 29.16
C CYS A 56 2.28 -0.06 28.86
N PRO A 57 2.49 0.38 27.61
CA PRO A 57 2.62 1.79 27.27
C PRO A 57 1.41 2.62 27.72
N LYS A 58 1.70 3.80 28.28
CA LYS A 58 0.64 4.75 28.65
C LYS A 58 -0.12 5.19 27.41
N LYS A 59 0.61 5.61 26.37
CA LYS A 59 0.04 6.12 25.13
C LYS A 59 0.29 5.20 23.93
N ILE A 60 -0.74 4.93 23.15
CA ILE A 60 -0.67 4.00 22.00
C ILE A 60 -1.35 4.57 20.76
N VAL A 61 -0.84 4.16 19.60
CA VAL A 61 -1.52 4.28 18.30
C VAL A 61 -1.78 2.89 17.76
N THR A 62 -2.99 2.61 17.30
CA THR A 62 -3.31 1.35 16.64
C THR A 62 -4.45 1.51 15.62
N ILE A 63 -4.59 0.51 14.76
CA ILE A 63 -5.70 0.36 13.81
C ILE A 63 -6.48 -0.90 14.19
N LEU A 64 -7.81 -0.82 14.20
CA LEU A 64 -8.64 -2.03 14.19
C LEU A 64 -8.37 -2.76 12.89
N ASP A 65 -7.93 -4.01 12.98
CA ASP A 65 -7.53 -4.84 11.82
C ASP A 65 -8.44 -4.56 10.61
N SER A 66 -7.88 -3.90 9.59
CA SER A 66 -8.62 -3.45 8.41
C SER A 66 -9.06 -4.60 7.50
N GLY A 67 -8.71 -5.84 7.84
CA GLY A 67 -8.90 -7.01 6.99
C GLY A 67 -7.99 -6.97 5.75
N GLY A 68 -8.38 -7.70 4.71
CA GLY A 68 -7.70 -7.68 3.41
C GLY A 68 -6.33 -8.36 3.34
N GLN A 69 -5.67 -8.19 2.19
CA GLN A 69 -4.40 -8.85 1.84
C GLN A 69 -3.18 -7.98 2.20
N LEU A 70 -2.00 -8.37 1.72
CA LEU A 70 -0.70 -7.75 1.99
C LEU A 70 -0.71 -6.22 1.90
N GLY A 71 -1.29 -5.64 0.85
CA GLY A 71 -1.31 -4.18 0.67
C GLY A 71 -2.01 -3.42 1.80
N ASN A 72 -3.11 -3.97 2.34
CA ASN A 72 -3.82 -3.38 3.46
C ASN A 72 -3.00 -3.48 4.74
N LYS A 73 -2.36 -4.64 4.99
CA LYS A 73 -1.48 -4.81 6.14
C LYS A 73 -0.29 -3.85 6.10
N MET A 74 0.32 -3.67 4.92
CA MET A 74 1.39 -2.69 4.72
C MET A 74 0.90 -1.27 5.01
N MET A 75 -0.31 -0.91 4.57
CA MET A 75 -0.90 0.40 4.86
C MET A 75 -1.16 0.57 6.36
N ASP A 76 -1.76 -0.41 7.03
CA ASP A 76 -2.01 -0.36 8.47
C ASP A 76 -0.70 -0.14 9.24
N TYR A 77 0.35 -0.89 8.87
CA TYR A 77 1.68 -0.70 9.45
C TYR A 77 2.19 0.72 9.22
N ALA A 78 2.18 1.18 7.97
CA ALA A 78 2.72 2.49 7.61
C ALA A 78 2.00 3.62 8.35
N THR A 79 0.67 3.58 8.40
CA THR A 79 -0.15 4.57 9.10
C THR A 79 0.16 4.59 10.60
N VAL A 80 0.10 3.44 11.28
CA VAL A 80 0.41 3.38 12.72
C VAL A 80 1.85 3.84 12.99
N TYR A 81 2.79 3.46 12.14
CA TYR A 81 4.20 3.84 12.27
C TYR A 81 4.38 5.36 12.20
N VAL A 82 3.87 6.01 11.16
CA VAL A 82 4.07 7.46 10.98
C VAL A 82 3.28 8.28 12.01
N VAL A 83 2.08 7.84 12.39
CA VAL A 83 1.27 8.54 13.40
C VAL A 83 1.91 8.45 14.79
N ALA A 84 2.42 7.27 15.17
CA ALA A 84 3.15 7.13 16.44
C ALA A 84 4.40 8.02 16.48
N ARG A 85 5.15 8.10 15.38
CA ARG A 85 6.31 9.00 15.24
C ARG A 85 5.92 10.48 15.31
N GLU A 86 4.81 10.87 14.71
CA GLU A 86 4.33 12.24 14.74
C GLU A 86 3.92 12.65 16.17
N LEU A 87 3.34 11.71 16.93
CA LEU A 87 2.85 11.95 18.29
C LEU A 87 3.89 11.76 19.41
N LYS A 88 5.18 11.56 19.06
CA LYS A 88 6.42 11.46 19.88
C LYS A 88 6.41 10.53 21.11
N ASP A 89 5.41 10.62 21.98
CA ASP A 89 5.26 9.83 23.21
C ASP A 89 4.36 8.60 23.03
N HIS A 90 3.87 8.37 21.80
CA HIS A 90 2.99 7.26 21.51
C HIS A 90 3.74 6.06 20.94
N VAL A 91 3.29 4.88 21.33
CA VAL A 91 3.81 3.61 20.83
C VAL A 91 2.86 3.04 19.78
N GLY A 92 3.39 2.77 18.59
CA GLY A 92 2.65 2.11 17.52
C GLY A 92 2.51 0.61 17.74
N PHE A 93 1.28 0.11 17.67
CA PHE A 93 0.93 -1.29 17.89
C PHE A 93 -0.02 -1.81 16.80
N SER A 94 0.08 -3.10 16.46
CA SER A 94 -0.87 -3.79 15.60
C SER A 94 -1.01 -5.25 16.04
N ASP A 95 -2.23 -5.68 16.39
CA ASP A 95 -2.54 -7.02 16.91
C ASP A 95 -2.16 -8.14 15.90
N SER A 96 -2.48 -7.98 14.62
CA SER A 96 -2.32 -9.03 13.58
C SER A 96 -1.34 -8.64 12.47
N GLY A 97 -1.16 -7.34 12.22
CA GLY A 97 -0.37 -6.85 11.10
C GLY A 97 1.12 -7.18 11.23
N ARG A 98 1.68 -7.08 12.44
CA ARG A 98 3.11 -7.32 12.67
C ARG A 98 3.52 -8.74 12.31
N ASP A 99 2.87 -9.75 12.86
CA ASP A 99 3.27 -11.16 12.68
C ASP A 99 3.10 -11.64 11.24
N TYR A 100 2.12 -11.08 10.52
CA TYR A 100 1.96 -11.34 9.11
C TYR A 100 3.09 -10.70 8.29
N LEU A 101 3.35 -9.40 8.50
CA LEU A 101 4.35 -8.65 7.75
C LEU A 101 5.78 -9.10 8.08
N SER A 102 6.06 -9.47 9.33
CA SER A 102 7.38 -9.92 9.76
C SER A 102 7.79 -11.23 9.09
N LYS A 103 6.86 -12.03 8.55
CA LYS A 103 7.17 -13.20 7.72
C LYS A 103 7.66 -12.83 6.32
N ILE A 104 7.32 -11.62 5.85
CA ILE A 104 7.57 -11.15 4.48
C ILE A 104 8.74 -10.17 4.43
N PHE A 105 8.80 -9.27 5.39
CA PHE A 105 9.76 -8.17 5.45
C PHE A 105 10.74 -8.33 6.61
N LYS A 106 11.94 -7.78 6.44
CA LYS A 106 13.07 -7.93 7.38
C LYS A 106 12.96 -7.03 8.60
N HIS A 107 12.57 -5.77 8.39
CA HIS A 107 12.75 -4.71 9.38
C HIS A 107 11.41 -4.17 9.91
N ILE A 108 10.41 -5.05 10.03
CA ILE A 108 9.15 -4.71 10.68
C ILE A 108 9.43 -4.52 12.16
N SER A 109 9.34 -3.27 12.61
CA SER A 109 9.53 -2.87 14.00
C SER A 109 8.23 -2.24 14.52
N MET A 110 7.45 -3.03 15.25
CA MET A 110 6.29 -2.58 16.00
C MET A 110 6.34 -3.19 17.39
N TYR A 111 5.82 -2.45 18.36
CA TYR A 111 5.77 -2.92 19.74
C TYR A 111 4.90 -4.17 19.84
N ASP A 112 5.27 -5.12 20.69
CA ASP A 112 4.40 -6.24 21.06
C ASP A 112 3.77 -5.94 22.41
N LEU A 113 2.45 -5.78 22.45
CA LEU A 113 1.75 -5.73 23.73
C LEU A 113 1.55 -7.16 24.22
N ASP A 114 2.04 -7.45 25.42
CA ASP A 114 1.75 -8.72 26.08
C ASP A 114 0.24 -8.90 26.33
N GLU A 115 -0.17 -10.14 26.59
CA GLU A 115 -1.59 -10.48 26.78
C GLU A 115 -2.23 -9.78 27.98
N GLU A 116 -1.46 -9.44 29.02
CA GLU A 116 -1.96 -8.71 30.18
C GLU A 116 -2.25 -7.25 29.80
N CYS A 117 -1.34 -6.59 29.09
CA CYS A 117 -1.49 -5.23 28.58
C CYS A 117 -2.63 -5.16 27.56
N LYS A 118 -2.73 -6.14 26.65
CA LYS A 118 -3.88 -6.28 25.74
C LYS A 118 -5.18 -6.41 26.52
N LYS A 119 -5.26 -7.28 27.53
CA LYS A 119 -6.47 -7.42 28.39
C LYS A 119 -6.78 -6.14 29.15
N LYS A 120 -5.77 -5.46 29.70
CA LYS A 120 -5.93 -4.19 30.41
C LYS A 120 -6.47 -3.12 29.47
N LYS A 121 -5.99 -3.03 28.23
CA LYS A 121 -6.44 -2.05 27.24
C LYS A 121 -7.79 -2.45 26.59
N LYS A 122 -8.04 -3.74 26.32
CA LYS A 122 -9.31 -4.28 25.78
C LYS A 122 -10.44 -4.24 26.81
N GLY A 123 -10.14 -4.49 28.08
CA GLY A 123 -11.09 -4.47 29.20
C GLY A 123 -11.62 -3.08 29.55
N LEU A 124 -11.10 -2.02 28.92
CA LEU A 124 -11.56 -0.65 29.10
C LEU A 124 -12.78 -0.30 28.22
N GLY A 125 -13.24 -1.23 27.38
CA GLY A 125 -14.47 -1.12 26.59
C GLY A 125 -14.40 -0.15 25.41
N PRO A 126 -15.42 -0.12 24.53
CA PRO A 126 -15.49 0.75 23.35
C PRO A 126 -15.29 2.24 23.65
N GLN A 127 -15.63 2.68 24.86
CA GLN A 127 -15.43 4.05 25.35
C GLN A 127 -13.95 4.47 25.43
N PHE A 128 -13.03 3.53 25.63
CA PHE A 128 -11.58 3.78 25.63
C PHE A 128 -10.98 3.77 24.23
N TRP A 129 -11.67 3.09 23.33
CA TRP A 129 -11.37 2.94 21.92
C TRP A 129 -12.22 3.92 21.13
N ASN A 130 -12.11 5.21 21.48
CA ASN A 130 -12.86 6.24 20.79
C ASN A 130 -12.33 6.38 19.36
N MET A 131 -13.01 5.72 18.42
CA MET A 131 -12.71 5.70 16.99
C MET A 131 -12.69 7.10 16.35
N TYR A 132 -13.37 8.09 16.97
CA TYR A 132 -13.35 9.47 16.51
C TYR A 132 -12.00 10.16 16.72
N ILE A 133 -11.15 9.68 17.66
CA ILE A 133 -9.83 10.29 17.93
C ILE A 133 -8.91 10.13 16.70
N GLY A 134 -8.93 8.96 16.05
CA GLY A 134 -8.16 8.74 14.82
C GLY A 134 -8.59 9.67 13.69
N ASP A 135 -9.89 9.90 13.54
CA ASP A 135 -10.42 10.84 12.55
C ASP A 135 -10.07 12.29 12.90
N GLN A 136 -10.13 12.69 14.18
CA GLN A 136 -9.69 14.02 14.62
C GLN A 136 -8.21 14.26 14.33
N PHE A 137 -7.35 13.26 14.57
CA PHE A 137 -5.93 13.36 14.20
C PHE A 137 -5.78 13.52 12.68
N LYS A 138 -6.54 12.76 11.89
CA LYS A 138 -6.54 12.88 10.44
C LYS A 138 -6.92 14.31 10.01
N GLU A 139 -8.05 14.83 10.47
CA GLU A 139 -8.48 16.19 10.13
C GLU A 139 -7.44 17.23 10.55
N LEU A 140 -6.80 17.03 11.71
CA LEU A 140 -5.72 17.89 12.18
C LEU A 140 -4.55 17.92 11.19
N VAL A 141 -4.07 16.76 10.72
CA VAL A 141 -2.92 16.73 9.78
C VAL A 141 -3.28 17.17 8.36
N TYR A 142 -4.55 17.08 7.97
CA TYR A 142 -5.01 17.55 6.65
C TYR A 142 -5.29 19.05 6.61
N ASN A 143 -5.61 19.67 7.75
CA ASN A 143 -5.80 21.11 7.84
C ASN A 143 -4.45 21.85 7.71
N ARG A 144 -4.28 22.57 6.59
CA ARG A 144 -3.06 23.35 6.31
C ARG A 144 -2.79 24.48 7.30
N SER A 145 -3.78 24.87 8.10
CA SER A 145 -3.64 25.89 9.14
C SER A 145 -3.14 25.31 10.46
N SER A 146 -3.10 23.98 10.61
CA SER A 146 -2.60 23.32 11.80
C SER A 146 -1.12 23.59 11.99
N THR A 147 -0.74 23.81 13.25
CA THR A 147 0.61 24.11 13.69
C THR A 147 1.20 22.91 14.46
N PRO A 148 2.53 22.85 14.64
CA PRO A 148 3.15 21.86 15.53
C PRO A 148 2.61 21.90 16.97
N GLN A 149 2.12 23.06 17.42
CA GLN A 149 1.53 23.19 18.74
C GLN A 149 0.17 22.47 18.82
N ASP A 150 -0.60 22.44 17.73
CA ASP A 150 -1.88 21.73 17.69
C ASP A 150 -1.67 20.22 17.80
N VAL A 151 -0.66 19.68 17.11
CA VAL A 151 -0.24 18.27 17.23
C VAL A 151 0.27 17.95 18.64
N THR A 152 1.05 18.85 19.24
CA THR A 152 1.52 18.70 20.63
C THR A 152 0.34 18.71 21.61
N THR A 153 -0.61 19.62 21.43
CA THR A 153 -1.83 19.73 22.25
C THR A 153 -2.69 18.47 22.11
N PHE A 154 -2.86 17.98 20.89
CA PHE A 154 -3.56 16.72 20.62
C PHE A 154 -2.89 15.55 21.36
N SER A 155 -1.58 15.39 21.22
CA SER A 155 -0.80 14.34 21.88
C SER A 155 -0.89 14.42 23.40
N SER A 156 -0.97 15.63 23.98
CA SER A 156 -1.08 15.84 25.43
C SER A 156 -2.44 15.45 26.01
N THR A 157 -3.51 15.53 25.21
CA THR A 157 -4.91 15.33 25.65
C THR A 157 -5.45 13.95 25.32
N HIS A 158 -4.78 13.19 24.44
CA HIS A 158 -5.20 11.87 24.01
C HIS A 158 -4.11 10.84 24.28
N ASP A 159 -4.39 9.89 25.16
CA ASP A 159 -3.46 8.80 25.44
C ASP A 159 -3.56 7.69 24.39
N ASN A 160 -4.75 7.41 23.85
CA ASN A 160 -4.93 6.31 22.90
C ASN A 160 -5.53 6.86 21.61
N VAL A 161 -4.85 6.63 20.49
CA VAL A 161 -5.30 6.99 19.16
C VAL A 161 -5.68 5.71 18.42
N LEU A 162 -6.98 5.48 18.32
CA LEU A 162 -7.51 4.36 17.56
C LEU A 162 -8.02 4.84 16.20
N MET A 163 -7.55 4.18 15.16
CA MET A 163 -8.07 4.35 13.81
C MET A 163 -9.00 3.18 13.48
N PRO A 164 -10.26 3.46 13.08
CA PRO A 164 -11.29 2.44 12.96
C PRO A 164 -11.13 1.51 11.75
N TYR A 165 -10.45 1.99 10.71
CA TYR A 165 -10.19 1.29 9.45
C TYR A 165 -8.83 1.72 8.92
N TYR A 166 -8.39 1.18 7.77
CA TYR A 166 -7.18 1.65 7.10
C TYR A 166 -7.31 3.16 6.82
N GLN A 167 -6.62 3.99 7.61
CA GLN A 167 -6.62 5.43 7.43
C GLN A 167 -5.45 5.81 6.54
N TRP A 168 -5.71 6.65 5.55
CA TRP A 168 -4.70 7.16 4.65
C TRP A 168 -4.25 8.55 5.11
N VAL A 169 -2.98 8.68 5.51
CA VAL A 169 -2.37 9.95 5.94
C VAL A 169 -1.20 10.34 5.01
N PRO A 170 -1.44 10.55 3.71
CA PRO A 170 -0.42 10.75 2.69
C PRO A 170 0.47 11.98 2.97
N ILE A 171 -0.01 12.95 3.74
CA ILE A 171 0.78 14.14 4.09
C ILE A 171 1.99 13.79 4.98
N LEU A 172 1.91 12.70 5.76
CA LEU A 172 2.98 12.28 6.66
C LEU A 172 3.99 11.34 5.98
N TYR A 173 3.57 10.54 5.00
CA TYR A 173 4.45 9.53 4.39
C TYR A 173 5.75 10.09 3.80
N PRO A 174 5.77 11.24 3.09
CA PRO A 174 7.01 11.77 2.55
C PRO A 174 8.08 12.03 3.61
N LYS A 175 7.68 12.43 4.83
CA LYS A 175 8.58 12.70 5.96
C LYS A 175 9.27 11.43 6.48
N TYR A 176 8.60 10.28 6.37
CA TYR A 176 9.05 8.99 6.93
C TYR A 176 9.35 7.94 5.84
N LEU A 177 9.46 8.36 4.58
CA LEU A 177 9.48 7.43 3.45
C LEU A 177 10.69 6.50 3.50
N ASP A 178 11.86 6.99 3.92
CA ASP A 178 13.07 6.18 3.99
C ASP A 178 13.02 5.15 5.13
N GLU A 179 12.42 5.52 6.27
CA GLU A 179 12.14 4.57 7.37
C GLU A 179 11.16 3.47 6.92
N LEU A 180 10.09 3.84 6.20
CA LEU A 180 9.12 2.88 5.66
C LEU A 180 9.75 1.98 4.59
N ARG A 181 10.63 2.51 3.73
CA ARG A 181 11.38 1.72 2.75
C ARG A 181 12.29 0.71 3.42
N HIS A 182 12.98 1.12 4.48
CA HIS A 182 13.80 0.22 5.27
C HIS A 182 12.95 -0.89 5.91
N ALA A 183 11.82 -0.53 6.53
CA ALA A 183 10.89 -1.49 7.13
C ALA A 183 10.40 -2.55 6.14
N PHE A 184 10.07 -2.15 4.91
CA PHE A 184 9.50 -3.02 3.87
C PHE A 184 10.53 -3.69 2.94
N GLN A 185 11.76 -3.88 3.39
CA GLN A 185 12.71 -4.73 2.66
C GLN A 185 12.31 -6.21 2.77
N PHE A 186 12.16 -6.90 1.64
CA PHE A 186 11.81 -8.32 1.60
C PHE A 186 12.88 -9.20 2.27
N ARG A 187 12.44 -10.31 2.89
CA ARG A 187 13.34 -11.35 3.39
C ARG A 187 14.10 -12.05 2.26
N ASP A 188 15.31 -12.51 2.56
CA ASP A 188 16.23 -13.08 1.57
C ASP A 188 15.66 -14.30 0.85
N HIS A 189 14.94 -15.17 1.56
CA HIS A 189 14.33 -16.35 0.94
C HIS A 189 13.24 -15.99 -0.08
N ILE A 190 12.53 -14.87 0.09
CA ILE A 190 11.53 -14.38 -0.86
C ILE A 190 12.24 -13.83 -2.10
N LEU A 191 13.29 -13.04 -1.90
CA LEU A 191 14.12 -12.52 -2.98
C LEU A 191 14.78 -13.65 -3.79
N ALA A 192 15.35 -14.64 -3.11
CA ALA A 192 15.96 -15.81 -3.74
C ALA A 192 14.95 -16.61 -4.56
N LYS A 193 13.72 -16.80 -4.04
CA LYS A 193 12.63 -17.47 -4.77
C LYS A 193 12.22 -16.66 -6.00
N ALA A 194 12.11 -15.34 -5.89
CA ALA A 194 11.78 -14.47 -7.01
C ALA A 194 12.87 -14.51 -8.10
N GLN A 195 14.15 -14.41 -7.71
CA GLN A 195 15.30 -14.51 -8.60
C GLN A 195 15.34 -15.86 -9.32
N THR A 196 15.18 -16.97 -8.57
CA THR A 196 15.11 -18.33 -9.13
C THR A 196 13.98 -18.46 -10.17
N THR A 197 12.82 -17.85 -9.89
CA THR A 197 11.69 -17.84 -10.83
C THR A 197 12.03 -17.08 -12.12
N LEU A 198 12.65 -15.90 -12.00
CA LEU A 198 13.07 -15.10 -13.15
C LEU A 198 14.16 -15.83 -13.97
N GLU A 199 15.09 -16.52 -13.33
CA GLU A 199 16.10 -17.33 -14.01
C GLU A 199 15.49 -18.51 -14.76
N LEU A 200 14.53 -19.23 -14.16
CA LEU A 200 13.83 -20.32 -14.83
C LEU A 200 13.12 -19.82 -16.09
N VAL A 201 12.41 -18.70 -15.98
CA VAL A 201 11.74 -18.05 -17.12
C VAL A 201 12.74 -17.68 -18.21
N ARG A 202 13.90 -17.11 -17.86
CA ARG A 202 14.96 -16.78 -18.82
C ARG A 202 15.47 -18.01 -19.57
N ARG A 203 15.70 -19.12 -18.86
CA ARG A 203 16.17 -20.39 -19.45
C ARG A 203 15.16 -20.99 -20.41
N LEU A 204 13.87 -20.90 -20.08
CA LEU A 204 12.79 -21.44 -20.91
C LEU A 204 12.59 -20.67 -22.23
N TYR A 205 12.96 -19.38 -22.28
CA TYR A 205 12.61 -18.52 -23.41
C TYR A 205 13.67 -18.41 -24.50
N ASP A 206 14.98 -18.47 -24.19
CA ASP A 206 16.00 -18.20 -25.22
C ASP A 206 17.38 -18.84 -24.96
N GLY A 207 17.42 -20.00 -24.29
CA GLY A 207 18.63 -20.86 -24.28
C GLY A 207 19.86 -20.34 -23.53
N ARG A 208 19.79 -19.16 -22.89
CA ARG A 208 20.79 -18.47 -22.02
C ARG A 208 21.59 -17.32 -22.65
N GLU A 209 21.50 -17.06 -23.95
CA GLU A 209 22.46 -16.14 -24.60
C GLU A 209 22.03 -14.66 -24.63
N LYS A 210 20.74 -14.35 -24.48
CA LYS A 210 20.25 -12.97 -24.64
C LYS A 210 19.66 -12.38 -23.36
N PRO A 211 19.92 -11.09 -23.07
CA PRO A 211 19.26 -10.38 -21.98
C PRO A 211 17.74 -10.36 -22.20
N VAL A 212 16.99 -10.98 -21.29
CA VAL A 212 15.52 -10.96 -21.32
C VAL A 212 15.02 -9.73 -20.57
N LEU A 213 14.20 -8.92 -21.25
CA LEU A 213 13.44 -7.85 -20.61
C LEU A 213 12.17 -8.47 -19.99
N VAL A 214 11.98 -8.24 -18.70
CA VAL A 214 10.79 -8.69 -17.98
C VAL A 214 9.91 -7.47 -17.71
N VAL A 215 8.65 -7.53 -18.15
CA VAL A 215 7.65 -6.51 -17.84
C VAL A 215 6.64 -7.11 -16.85
N GLY A 216 6.65 -6.58 -15.64
CA GLY A 216 5.66 -6.90 -14.61
C GLY A 216 4.36 -6.15 -14.87
N VAL A 217 3.22 -6.85 -14.80
CA VAL A 217 1.89 -6.27 -14.96
C VAL A 217 1.03 -6.67 -13.78
N HIS A 218 0.55 -5.66 -13.04
CA HIS A 218 -0.36 -5.85 -11.92
C HIS A 218 -1.80 -5.68 -12.39
N ILE A 219 -2.61 -6.74 -12.28
CA ILE A 219 -4.01 -6.76 -12.71
C ILE A 219 -4.91 -6.76 -11.48
N ARG A 220 -5.46 -5.58 -11.13
CA ARG A 220 -6.40 -5.41 -10.01
C ARG A 220 -7.83 -5.58 -10.51
N ARG A 221 -8.36 -6.81 -10.47
CA ARG A 221 -9.73 -7.10 -10.95
C ARG A 221 -10.69 -7.60 -9.88
N GLY A 222 -10.24 -8.50 -9.00
CA GLY A 222 -11.08 -9.30 -8.08
C GLY A 222 -12.19 -8.54 -7.35
N ASP A 223 -11.96 -8.21 -6.08
CA ASP A 223 -12.86 -7.38 -5.27
C ASP A 223 -13.06 -5.96 -5.83
N TYR A 224 -12.13 -5.52 -6.68
CA TYR A 224 -12.13 -4.19 -7.29
C TYR A 224 -13.36 -3.93 -8.18
N LYS A 225 -13.97 -4.97 -8.77
CA LYS A 225 -15.25 -4.82 -9.49
C LYS A 225 -16.32 -4.19 -8.61
N MET A 226 -16.49 -4.72 -7.40
CA MET A 226 -17.51 -4.24 -6.46
C MET A 226 -17.18 -2.83 -5.99
N HIS A 227 -15.89 -2.53 -5.78
CA HIS A 227 -15.45 -1.20 -5.39
C HIS A 227 -15.71 -0.14 -6.48
N LEU A 228 -15.41 -0.45 -7.75
CA LEU A 228 -15.65 0.44 -8.89
C LEU A 228 -17.14 0.72 -9.10
N ASP A 229 -17.96 -0.32 -9.01
CA ASP A 229 -19.40 -0.19 -9.20
C ASP A 229 -20.05 0.57 -8.03
N GLY A 230 -19.72 0.19 -6.79
CA GLY A 230 -20.33 0.75 -5.59
C GLY A 230 -20.00 2.23 -5.34
N LEU A 231 -18.78 2.67 -5.63
CA LEU A 231 -18.36 4.05 -5.35
C LEU A 231 -18.44 4.97 -6.57
N TYR A 232 -18.25 4.41 -7.76
CA TYR A 232 -18.08 5.22 -8.98
C TYR A 232 -19.05 4.85 -10.09
N HIS A 233 -19.90 3.83 -9.91
CA HIS A 233 -20.79 3.31 -10.95
C HIS A 233 -20.05 2.98 -12.26
N MET A 234 -18.81 2.48 -12.12
CA MET A 234 -17.93 2.16 -13.24
C MET A 234 -17.79 0.66 -13.44
N GLN A 235 -17.62 0.26 -14.69
CA GLN A 235 -17.34 -1.13 -15.06
C GLN A 235 -15.84 -1.41 -15.09
N LEU A 236 -15.47 -2.69 -14.88
CA LEU A 236 -14.11 -3.15 -15.09
C LEU A 236 -13.67 -2.97 -16.54
N LEU A 237 -12.39 -2.69 -16.73
CA LEU A 237 -11.78 -2.66 -18.06
C LEU A 237 -11.89 -4.02 -18.74
N GLY A 238 -12.28 -4.03 -20.02
CA GLY A 238 -12.33 -5.21 -20.86
C GLY A 238 -10.94 -5.82 -21.13
N PRO A 239 -10.87 -7.09 -21.53
CA PRO A 239 -9.59 -7.76 -21.85
C PRO A 239 -8.77 -7.01 -22.91
N GLU A 240 -9.42 -6.29 -23.83
CA GLU A 240 -8.80 -5.51 -24.91
C GLU A 240 -7.85 -4.44 -24.37
N PHE A 241 -8.15 -3.85 -23.22
CA PHE A 241 -7.28 -2.87 -22.57
C PHE A 241 -5.93 -3.49 -22.20
N TYR A 242 -5.95 -4.69 -21.62
CA TYR A 242 -4.75 -5.39 -21.19
C TYR A 242 -3.94 -5.86 -22.40
N VAL A 243 -4.61 -6.42 -23.42
CA VAL A 243 -3.97 -6.82 -24.69
C VAL A 243 -3.24 -5.63 -25.31
N LYS A 244 -3.90 -4.48 -25.45
CA LYS A 244 -3.28 -3.26 -26.00
C LYS A 244 -2.08 -2.79 -25.15
N GLY A 245 -2.16 -2.89 -23.83
CA GLY A 245 -1.05 -2.58 -22.93
C GLY A 245 0.16 -3.50 -23.15
N MET A 246 -0.09 -4.79 -23.31
CA MET A 246 0.97 -5.77 -23.59
C MET A 246 1.61 -5.55 -24.96
N GLU A 247 0.80 -5.33 -25.99
CA GLU A 247 1.28 -5.05 -27.34
C GLU A 247 2.11 -3.76 -27.39
N TYR A 248 1.72 -2.74 -26.61
CA TYR A 248 2.52 -1.52 -26.50
C TYR A 248 3.94 -1.83 -26.02
N PHE A 249 4.09 -2.64 -24.97
CA PHE A 249 5.42 -3.01 -24.47
C PHE A 249 6.18 -3.93 -25.43
N GLN A 250 5.49 -4.83 -26.15
CA GLN A 250 6.10 -5.64 -27.21
C GLN A 250 6.66 -4.77 -28.34
N ARG A 251 5.88 -3.81 -28.83
CA ARG A 251 6.32 -2.89 -29.89
C ARG A 251 7.42 -1.95 -29.41
N LYS A 252 7.30 -1.42 -28.19
CA LYS A 252 8.27 -0.47 -27.62
C LYS A 252 9.64 -1.09 -27.40
N TYR A 253 9.69 -2.38 -27.12
CA TYR A 253 10.91 -3.11 -26.86
C TYR A 253 11.09 -4.26 -27.83
N ALA A 254 10.66 -4.10 -29.09
CA ALA A 254 10.69 -5.16 -30.09
C ALA A 254 12.13 -5.64 -30.40
N GLU A 255 13.12 -4.76 -30.19
CA GLU A 255 14.55 -5.09 -30.27
C GLU A 255 15.07 -5.88 -29.06
N LYS A 256 14.23 -6.13 -28.03
CA LYS A 256 14.56 -6.92 -26.82
C LYS A 256 13.60 -8.10 -26.70
N TYR A 257 14.12 -9.27 -26.36
CA TYR A 257 13.30 -10.46 -26.12
C TYR A 257 12.45 -10.24 -24.86
N LEU A 258 11.16 -9.97 -25.06
CA LEU A 258 10.23 -9.58 -24.00
C LEU A 258 9.51 -10.80 -23.42
N TRP A 259 9.62 -11.00 -22.10
CA TRP A 259 8.73 -11.89 -21.37
C TRP A 259 7.70 -11.13 -20.53
N GLN A 260 6.47 -11.63 -20.57
CA GLN A 260 5.33 -11.10 -19.82
C GLN A 260 4.82 -12.20 -18.87
N SER A 261 5.12 -12.06 -17.57
CA SER A 261 4.50 -12.90 -16.54
C SER A 261 3.00 -12.65 -16.51
N HIS A 262 2.21 -13.73 -16.64
CA HIS A 262 0.75 -13.88 -16.39
C HIS A 262 -0.17 -14.16 -17.59
N PHE A 263 0.33 -14.27 -18.82
CA PHE A 263 -0.58 -14.28 -19.97
C PHE A 263 -1.46 -15.55 -20.17
N PRO A 264 -1.01 -16.81 -20.01
CA PRO A 264 -1.87 -17.94 -20.42
C PRO A 264 -3.10 -18.15 -19.52
N ARG A 265 -2.95 -18.01 -18.20
CA ARG A 265 -4.07 -18.21 -17.26
C ARG A 265 -5.02 -17.02 -17.18
N CYS A 266 -4.49 -15.80 -17.33
CA CYS A 266 -5.32 -14.61 -17.23
C CYS A 266 -6.22 -14.46 -18.46
N LEU A 267 -5.76 -14.78 -19.68
CA LEU A 267 -6.63 -14.77 -20.86
C LEU A 267 -7.77 -15.79 -20.74
N GLN A 268 -7.44 -17.01 -20.31
CA GLN A 268 -8.42 -18.09 -20.20
C GLN A 268 -9.49 -17.81 -19.13
N ARG A 269 -9.10 -17.25 -17.97
CA ARG A 269 -10.05 -16.88 -16.90
C ARG A 269 -10.77 -15.55 -17.13
N CYS A 270 -10.09 -14.54 -17.69
CA CYS A 270 -10.71 -13.25 -18.00
C CYS A 270 -11.73 -13.34 -19.14
N GLN A 271 -11.56 -14.28 -20.07
CA GLN A 271 -12.57 -14.56 -21.10
C GLN A 271 -13.79 -15.32 -20.56
N LEU A 272 -13.62 -16.14 -19.51
CA LEU A 272 -14.69 -16.98 -18.95
C LEU A 272 -15.48 -16.32 -17.82
N GLY A 273 -15.05 -15.17 -17.29
CA GLY A 273 -15.74 -14.50 -16.18
C GLY A 273 -15.68 -15.24 -14.84
N GLU A 274 -14.84 -16.27 -14.74
CA GLU A 274 -14.70 -17.15 -13.57
C GLU A 274 -13.52 -16.70 -12.70
N ASP A 275 -13.73 -15.66 -11.89
CA ASP A 275 -12.84 -15.32 -10.78
C ASP A 275 -13.62 -15.40 -9.45
N THR A 276 -13.92 -16.63 -9.00
CA THR A 276 -14.63 -16.89 -7.73
C THR A 276 -13.78 -17.51 -6.63
N HIS A 277 -12.45 -17.61 -6.77
CA HIS A 277 -11.61 -18.17 -5.70
C HIS A 277 -10.47 -17.23 -5.24
N PRO A 278 -10.35 -16.97 -3.91
CA PRO A 278 -9.33 -16.11 -3.35
C PRO A 278 -7.98 -16.85 -3.28
N PHE A 279 -6.91 -16.11 -3.58
CA PHE A 279 -5.56 -16.43 -3.12
C PHE A 279 -5.33 -15.84 -1.73
#